data_AF-A0A2H1JFQ6-F1
#
_entry.id   AF-A0A2H1JFQ6-F1
#
_cell.length_a   1.000
_cell.length_b   1.000
_cell.length_c   1.000
_cell.angle_alpha   90.00
_cell.angle_beta   90.00
_cell.angle_gamma   90.00
#
_symmetry.space_group_name_H-M   'P 1'
#
loop_
_entity.id
_entity.type
_entity.pdbx_description
1 polymer ?
#
loop_
_entity_poly.entity_id
_entity_poly.type
_entity_poly.pdbx_seq_one_letter_code
_entity_poly.pdbx_strand_id
1 'polypeptide(L)' 'MATDISSPVKDKNYNLIWAIEASLSNVWKLETYIQDAREQGDEELADWFRKIQENNRTAGQQGKEMLLQRLQ' A
#
# COMPACT_ATOMS: atom_id res chain seq x y z
N MET A 1 14.65 0.34 -27.87
CA MET A 1 14.92 1.46 -26.95
C MET A 1 13.78 1.47 -25.95
N ALA A 2 14.06 1.21 -24.67
CA ALA A 2 13.04 1.34 -23.63
C ALA A 2 12.75 2.84 -23.49
N THR A 3 11.52 3.25 -23.82
CA THR A 3 11.02 4.59 -23.52
C THR A 3 11.17 4.82 -22.03
N ASP A 4 12.04 5.74 -21.67
CA ASP A 4 12.22 6.20 -20.29
C ASP A 4 10.88 6.80 -19.84
N ILE A 5 10.10 6.02 -19.07
CA ILE A 5 8.85 6.50 -18.45
C ILE A 5 9.27 7.40 -17.29
N SER A 6 9.78 8.58 -17.64
CA SER A 6 10.12 9.63 -16.71
C SER A 6 8.81 10.24 -16.21
N SER A 7 8.46 10.00 -14.95
CA SER A 7 7.37 10.74 -14.29
C SER A 7 7.57 12.25 -14.54
N PRO A 8 6.56 12.97 -15.05
CA PRO A 8 6.70 14.40 -15.36
C PRO A 8 6.87 15.25 -14.09
N VAL A 9 6.57 14.70 -12.91
CA VAL A 9 6.73 15.36 -11.61
C VAL A 9 7.58 14.47 -10.69
N LYS A 10 8.91 14.53 -10.85
CA LYS A 10 9.85 13.78 -10.02
C LYS A 10 10.03 14.47 -8.67
N ASP A 11 9.19 14.12 -7.69
CA ASP A 11 9.38 14.54 -6.30
C ASP A 11 9.47 13.33 -5.37
N LYS A 12 10.65 13.12 -4.78
CA LYS A 12 10.96 11.97 -3.93
C LYS A 12 10.18 11.96 -2.61
N ASN A 13 9.73 13.11 -2.12
CA ASN A 13 8.99 13.24 -0.88
C ASN A 13 7.51 13.03 -1.15
N TYR A 14 6.99 13.64 -2.22
CA TYR A 14 5.65 13.39 -2.71
C TYR A 14 5.44 11.90 -2.99
N ASN A 15 6.36 11.25 -3.73
CA ASN A 15 6.26 9.83 -4.04
C ASN A 15 6.23 8.95 -2.77
N LEU A 16 7.03 9.30 -1.76
CA LEU A 16 7.04 8.58 -0.48
C LEU A 16 5.73 8.79 0.29
N ILE A 17 5.25 10.03 0.38
CA ILE A 17 3.98 10.36 1.06
C ILE A 17 2.82 9.64 0.39
N TRP A 18 2.77 9.65 -0.95
CA TRP A 18 1.76 8.93 -1.71
C TRP A 18 1.82 7.42 -1.43
N ALA A 19 3.01 6.82 -1.43
CA ALA A 19 3.16 5.38 -1.14
C ALA A 19 2.70 5.01 0.28
N ILE A 20 2.99 5.87 1.27
CA ILE A 20 2.53 5.69 2.65
C ILE A 20 1.00 5.77 2.71
N GLU A 21 0.41 6.81 2.11
CA GLU A 21 -1.05 7.01 2.09
C GLU A 21 -1.74 5.83 1.44
N ALA A 22 -1.30 5.42 0.25
CA ALA A 22 -1.87 4.29 -0.48
C ALA A 22 -1.80 3.00 0.35
N SER A 23 -0.65 2.73 0.99
CA SER A 23 -0.49 1.55 1.85
C SER A 23 -1.49 1.56 3.00
N LEU A 24 -1.57 2.66 3.75
CA LEU A 24 -2.46 2.78 4.91
C LEU A 24 -3.94 2.78 4.52
N SER A 25 -4.30 3.42 3.40
CA SER A 25 -5.66 3.41 2.82
C SER A 25 -6.08 2.00 2.43
N ASN A 26 -5.17 1.23 1.82
CA ASN A 26 -5.43 -0.15 1.42
C ASN A 26 -5.65 -1.09 2.60
N VAL A 27 -5.01 -0.86 3.76
CA VAL A 27 -5.25 -1.67 4.96
C VAL A 27 -6.73 -1.69 5.32
N TRP A 28 -7.39 -0.54 5.29
CA TRP A 28 -8.82 -0.41 5.62
C TRP A 28 -9.71 -0.97 4.51
N LYS A 29 -9.42 -0.66 3.24
CA LYS A 29 -10.22 -1.17 2.10
C LYS A 29 -10.21 -2.69 2.03
N LEU A 30 -9.06 -3.31 2.30
CA LEU A 30 -8.92 -4.76 2.28
C LEU A 30 -9.75 -5.43 3.36
N GLU A 31 -10.10 -4.77 4.46
CA GLU A 31 -11.02 -5.36 5.46
C GLU A 31 -12.38 -5.68 4.83
N THR A 32 -12.93 -4.76 4.04
CA THR A 32 -14.18 -4.98 3.29
C THR A 32 -14.02 -6.11 2.28
N TYR A 33 -12.96 -6.09 1.45
CA TYR A 33 -12.77 -7.12 0.43
C TYR A 33 -12.53 -8.52 1.02
N ILE A 34 -11.89 -8.60 2.19
CA ILE A 34 -11.75 -9.84 2.95
C ILE A 34 -13.12 -10.37 3.37
N GLN A 35 -14.01 -9.52 3.87
CA GLN A 35 -15.37 -9.95 4.26
C GLN A 35 -16.19 -10.36 3.04
N ASP A 36 -16.17 -9.56 1.97
CA ASP A 36 -16.89 -9.85 0.72
C ASP A 36 -16.49 -11.22 0.16
N ALA A 37 -15.19 -11.55 0.18
CA ALA A 37 -14.67 -12.85 -0.25
C ALA A 37 -15.18 -14.01 0.63
N ARG A 38 -15.18 -13.83 1.96
CA ARG A 38 -15.74 -14.84 2.88
C ARG A 38 -17.24 -15.04 2.69
N GLU A 39 -18.01 -13.97 2.52
CA GLU A 39 -19.45 -14.04 2.29
C GLU A 39 -19.79 -14.79 0.98
N GLN A 40 -18.89 -14.73 0.00
CA GLN A 40 -18.98 -15.47 -1.26
C GLN A 40 -18.41 -16.90 -1.18
N GLY A 41 -17.86 -17.30 -0.03
CA GLY A 41 -17.27 -18.63 0.19
C GLY A 41 -15.87 -18.81 -0.42
N ASP A 42 -15.19 -17.72 -0.79
CA ASP A 42 -13.85 -17.72 -1.38
C ASP A 42 -12.78 -17.43 -0.29
N GLU A 43 -12.47 -18.46 0.51
CA GLU A 43 -11.47 -18.36 1.58
C GLU A 43 -10.04 -18.18 1.04
N GLU A 44 -9.73 -18.71 -0.15
CA GLU A 44 -8.41 -18.54 -0.76
C GLU A 44 -8.14 -17.07 -1.09
N LEU A 45 -9.13 -16.39 -1.69
CA LEU A 45 -9.05 -14.96 -1.97
C LEU A 45 -9.01 -14.13 -0.68
N ALA A 46 -9.81 -14.49 0.34
CA ALA A 46 -9.79 -13.81 1.63
C ALA A 46 -8.40 -13.88 2.30
N ASP A 47 -7.75 -15.05 2.26
CA ASP A 47 -6.40 -15.25 2.80
C ASP A 47 -5.33 -14.54 1.96
N TRP A 48 -5.50 -14.47 0.64
CA TRP A 48 -4.64 -13.66 -0.20
C TRP A 48 -4.73 -12.16 0.13
N PHE A 49 -5.95 -11.62 0.31
CA PHE A 49 -6.15 -10.23 0.74
C PHE A 49 -5.58 -9.95 2.13
N ARG A 50 -5.69 -10.88 3.09
CA ARG A 50 -5.04 -10.75 4.41
C ARG A 50 -3.53 -10.56 4.30
N LYS A 51 -2.85 -11.36 3.46
CA LYS A 51 -1.40 -11.23 3.23
C LYS A 51 -1.04 -9.86 2.64
N ILE A 52 -1.84 -9.36 1.70
CA ILE A 52 -1.67 -8.01 1.15
C ILE A 52 -1.88 -6.95 2.24
N GLN A 53 -2.87 -7.14 3.11
CA GLN A 53 -3.16 -6.23 4.20
C GLN A 53 -1.96 -6.12 5.17
N GLU A 54 -1.35 -7.24 5.54
CA GLU A 54 -0.15 -7.28 6.37
C GLU A 54 1.06 -6.60 5.71
N ASN A 55 1.25 -6.84 4.42
CA ASN A 55 2.30 -6.18 3.63
C ASN A 55 2.10 -4.65 3.62
N ASN A 56 0.85 -4.18 3.44
CA ASN A 56 0.52 -2.76 3.49
C ASN A 56 0.75 -2.14 4.89
N ARG A 57 0.44 -2.86 5.98
CA ARG A 57 0.76 -2.41 7.34
C ARG A 57 2.26 -2.23 7.53
N THR A 58 3.05 -3.19 7.06
CA THR A 58 4.52 -3.16 7.14
C THR A 58 5.10 -2.01 6.30
N ALA A 59 4.68 -1.88 5.05
CA ALA A 59 5.13 -0.83 4.14
C ALA A 59 4.77 0.57 4.66
N GLY A 60 3.54 0.75 5.17
CA GLY A 60 3.11 2.01 5.78
C GLY A 60 3.94 2.37 7.01
N GLN A 61 4.32 1.40 7.85
CA GLN A 61 5.17 1.65 9.02
C GLN A 61 6.60 2.06 8.62
N GLN A 62 7.25 1.28 7.76
CA GLN A 62 8.60 1.59 7.26
C GLN A 62 8.63 2.94 6.54
N GLY A 63 7.62 3.26 5.73
CA GLY A 63 7.51 4.53 5.04
C GLY A 63 7.39 5.71 6.01
N LYS A 64 6.58 5.60 7.08
CA LYS A 64 6.48 6.65 8.12
C LYS A 64 7.82 6.90 8.81
N GLU A 65 8.60 5.86 9.11
CA GLU A 65 9.93 5.99 9.70
C GLU A 65 10.89 6.72 8.76
N MET A 66 10.87 6.38 7.46
CA MET A 66 11.65 7.10 6.44
C MET A 66 11.22 8.56 6.30
N LEU A 67 9.92 8.85 6.39
CA LEU A 67 9.40 10.20 6.31
C LEU A 67 9.85 11.04 7.51
N LEU A 68 9.80 10.46 8.73
CA LEU A 68 10.26 11.12 9.94
C LEU A 68 11.73 11.53 9.83
N GLN A 69 12.60 10.64 9.34
CA GLN A 69 14.02 10.92 9.12
C GLN A 69 14.28 12.05 8.11
N ARG A 70 13.33 12.35 7.22
CA ARG A 70 13.46 13.42 6.21
C ARG A 70 12.94 14.78 6.69
N LEU A 71 12.17 14.81 7.78
CA LEU A 71 11.60 16.03 8.36
C LEU A 71 12.44 16.61 9.51
N GLN A 72 13.41 15.84 10.01
CA GLN A 72 14.45 16.30 10.93
C GLN A 72 15.56 17.03 10.16
#